data_AF-A0A2K5JUX7-F1
#
_entry.id   AF-A0A2K5JUX7-F1
#
_cell.length_a   1.000
_cell.length_b   1.000
_cell.length_c   1.000
_cell.angle_alpha   90.00
_cell.angle_beta   90.00
_cell.angle_gamma   90.00
#
_symmetry.space_group_name_H-M   'P 1'
#
loop_
_entity.id
_entity.type
_entity.pdbx_description
1 polymer ?
#
loop_
_entity_poly.entity_id
_entity_poly.type
_entity_poly.pdbx_seq_one_letter_code
_entity_poly.pdbx_strand_id
1 'polypeptide(L)'
;MGSRSSHAAIPDADSIRRETGFSQASLLRLHHRFRALDRNKKGYLSRMDLQQIGALAVNPLGDRIIESFFPDGSQQVDFPGFVRVLAHFRPVEDEDTETQDPKKPEPLNSRRNKLHYAFQLYDLDRDGKISRHEMLQIIGVLVGKWEWVELECGFVGSLSGEQLTMRLGIDQ
;
A
#
# COMPACT_ATOMS: atom_id res chain seq x y z
N MET A 1 -13.23 17.57 40.59
CA MET A 1 -13.18 17.62 39.11
C MET A 1 -12.47 16.35 38.62
N GLY A 2 -13.23 15.30 38.29
CA GLY A 2 -12.67 14.04 37.81
C GLY A 2 -12.96 13.90 36.32
N SER A 3 -11.95 14.14 35.48
CA SER A 3 -12.08 13.96 34.04
C SER A 3 -12.10 12.46 33.74
N ARG A 4 -13.30 11.89 33.58
CA ARG A 4 -13.49 10.56 33.02
C ARG A 4 -13.08 10.63 31.55
N SER A 5 -11.82 10.30 31.26
CA SER A 5 -11.40 9.99 29.91
C SER A 5 -12.26 8.82 29.44
N SER A 6 -13.24 9.11 28.59
CA SER A 6 -14.03 8.12 27.90
C SER A 6 -13.09 7.35 26.97
N HIS A 7 -12.45 6.31 27.50
CA HIS A 7 -11.76 5.33 26.68
C HIS A 7 -12.80 4.78 25.71
N ALA A 8 -12.72 5.21 24.45
CA ALA A 8 -13.42 4.55 23.37
C ALA A 8 -12.89 3.11 23.37
N ALA A 9 -13.68 2.19 23.93
CA ALA A 9 -13.35 0.78 23.94
C ALA A 9 -13.35 0.33 22.47
N ILE A 10 -12.16 0.04 21.95
CA ILE A 10 -12.00 -0.56 20.63
C ILE A 10 -12.48 -2.01 20.80
N PRO A 11 -13.54 -2.45 20.10
CA PRO A 11 -13.93 -3.85 20.11
C PRO A 11 -12.77 -4.70 19.57
N ASP A 12 -12.50 -5.83 20.21
CA ASP A 12 -11.43 -6.78 19.83
C ASP A 12 -10.00 -6.23 19.83
N ALA A 13 -9.74 -5.15 20.58
CA ALA A 13 -8.42 -4.54 20.70
C ALA A 13 -7.32 -5.55 21.04
N ASP A 14 -7.57 -6.46 21.98
CA ASP A 14 -6.56 -7.44 22.42
C ASP A 14 -6.27 -8.52 21.38
N SER A 15 -7.23 -8.83 20.51
CA SER A 15 -7.00 -9.72 19.38
C SER A 15 -6.12 -9.04 18.33
N ILE A 16 -6.51 -7.82 17.95
CA ILE A 16 -5.79 -7.01 16.96
C ILE A 16 -4.36 -6.72 17.43
N ARG A 17 -4.15 -6.45 18.73
CA ARG A 17 -2.82 -6.24 19.31
C ARG A 17 -1.92 -7.45 19.13
N ARG A 18 -2.44 -8.66 19.41
CA ARG A 18 -1.66 -9.89 19.27
C ARG A 18 -1.31 -10.19 17.83
N GLU A 19 -2.20 -9.87 16.89
CA GLU A 19 -1.98 -10.11 15.46
C GLU A 19 -1.01 -9.10 14.84
N THR A 20 -1.14 -7.82 15.19
CA THR A 20 -0.45 -6.70 14.52
C THR A 20 0.76 -6.17 15.27
N GLY A 21 0.88 -6.55 16.55
CA GLY A 21 1.90 -6.10 17.49
C GLY A 21 1.83 -4.62 17.85
N PHE A 22 0.77 -3.88 17.48
CA PHE A 22 0.66 -2.47 17.83
C PHE A 22 0.48 -2.27 19.35
N SER A 23 1.12 -1.24 19.88
CA SER A 23 0.87 -0.78 21.25
C SER A 23 -0.54 -0.19 21.41
N GLN A 24 -1.07 -0.20 22.64
CA GLN A 24 -2.39 0.33 22.95
C GLN A 24 -2.54 1.80 22.52
N ALA A 25 -1.53 2.62 22.75
CA ALA A 25 -1.53 4.02 22.36
C ALA A 25 -1.58 4.19 20.84
N SER A 26 -0.86 3.35 20.09
CA SER A 26 -0.88 3.37 18.62
C SER A 26 -2.24 2.96 18.06
N LEU A 27 -2.86 1.91 18.61
CA LEU A 27 -4.22 1.51 18.21
C LEU A 27 -5.27 2.57 18.50
N LEU A 28 -5.19 3.26 19.64
CA LEU A 28 -6.10 4.37 19.95
C LEU A 28 -5.96 5.51 18.94
N ARG A 29 -4.73 5.86 18.53
CA ARG A 29 -4.49 6.86 17.48
C ARG A 29 -5.05 6.40 16.13
N LEU A 30 -4.84 5.13 15.78
CA LEU A 30 -5.38 4.54 14.55
C LEU A 30 -6.91 4.53 14.55
N HIS A 31 -7.53 4.15 15.66
CA HIS A 31 -8.99 4.14 15.80
C HIS A 31 -9.58 5.54 15.73
N HIS A 32 -8.95 6.53 16.37
CA HIS A 32 -9.36 7.92 16.23
C HIS A 32 -9.28 8.39 14.77
N ARG A 33 -8.21 8.01 14.06
CA ARG A 33 -8.03 8.36 12.64
C ARG A 33 -9.02 7.62 11.74
N PHE A 34 -9.31 6.36 12.00
CA PHE A 34 -10.33 5.58 11.30
C PHE A 34 -11.70 6.25 11.43
N ARG A 35 -12.08 6.65 12.64
CA ARG A 35 -13.35 7.36 12.88
C ARG A 35 -13.41 8.75 12.23
N ALA A 36 -12.28 9.42 12.08
CA ALA A 36 -12.21 10.69 11.37
C ALA A 36 -12.40 10.53 9.85
N LEU A 37 -12.00 9.37 9.30
CA LEU A 37 -12.19 9.03 7.89
C LEU A 37 -13.62 8.54 7.62
N ASP A 38 -14.24 7.82 8.56
CA ASP A 38 -15.64 7.37 8.48
C ASP A 38 -16.63 8.51 8.79
N ARG A 39 -16.83 9.40 7.82
CA ARG A 39 -17.70 10.59 7.95
C ARG A 39 -19.14 10.25 8.31
N ASN A 40 -19.63 9.12 7.82
CA ASN A 40 -21.02 8.69 8.00
C ASN A 40 -21.19 7.78 9.21
N LYS A 41 -20.12 7.49 9.97
CA LYS A 41 -20.13 6.61 11.15
C LYS A 41 -20.73 5.23 10.85
N LYS A 42 -20.41 4.69 9.67
CA LYS A 42 -20.90 3.41 9.17
C LYS A 42 -20.21 2.21 9.83
N GLY A 43 -19.03 2.41 10.43
CA GLY A 43 -18.20 1.36 11.02
C GLY A 43 -17.24 0.70 10.03
N TYR A 44 -17.21 1.18 8.77
CA TYR A 44 -16.32 0.73 7.71
C TYR A 44 -15.87 1.92 6.85
N LEU A 45 -14.71 1.79 6.21
CA LEU A 45 -14.22 2.76 5.23
C LEU A 45 -14.42 2.23 3.81
N SER A 46 -14.88 3.11 2.93
CA SER A 46 -14.94 2.87 1.50
C SER A 46 -13.70 3.43 0.80
N ARG A 47 -13.51 3.06 -0.48
CA ARG A 47 -12.45 3.64 -1.33
C ARG A 47 -12.49 5.17 -1.32
N MET A 48 -13.69 5.74 -1.39
CA MET A 48 -13.90 7.20 -1.37
C MET A 48 -13.42 7.84 -0.07
N ASP A 49 -13.62 7.17 1.07
CA ASP A 49 -13.19 7.66 2.38
C ASP A 49 -11.65 7.66 2.49
N LEU A 50 -10.99 6.63 1.94
CA LEU A 50 -9.52 6.54 1.90
C LEU A 50 -8.89 7.53 0.92
N GLN A 51 -9.55 7.83 -0.20
CA GLN A 51 -9.11 8.86 -1.15
C GLN A 51 -9.14 10.29 -0.57
N GLN A 52 -9.90 10.52 0.51
CA GLN A 52 -9.85 11.81 1.23
C GLN A 52 -8.53 12.05 1.95
N ILE A 53 -7.67 11.03 2.09
CA ILE A 53 -6.35 11.18 2.70
C ILE A 53 -5.46 11.93 1.70
N GLY A 54 -5.29 13.24 1.90
CA GLY A 54 -4.50 14.08 1.01
C GLY A 54 -3.08 13.56 0.76
N ALA A 55 -2.44 12.96 1.77
CA ALA A 55 -1.12 12.33 1.63
C ALA A 55 -1.12 11.11 0.71
N LEU A 56 -2.22 10.35 0.62
CA LEU A 56 -2.36 9.26 -0.35
C LEU A 56 -2.75 9.79 -1.72
N ALA A 57 -3.56 10.85 -1.81
CA ALA A 57 -3.96 11.45 -3.07
C ALA A 57 -2.78 12.03 -3.88
N VAL A 58 -1.73 12.52 -3.19
CA VAL A 58 -0.48 12.97 -3.83
C VAL A 58 0.55 11.86 -4.00
N ASN A 59 0.31 10.68 -3.42
CA ASN A 59 1.24 9.57 -3.54
C ASN A 59 1.01 8.87 -4.90
N PRO A 60 2.04 8.74 -5.76
CA PRO A 60 1.91 8.04 -7.03
C PRO A 60 1.46 6.57 -6.88
N LEU A 61 1.75 5.94 -5.74
CA LEU A 61 1.26 4.60 -5.39
C LEU A 61 -0.01 4.63 -4.53
N GLY A 62 -0.60 5.81 -4.31
CA GLY A 62 -1.73 6.03 -3.43
C GLY A 62 -2.92 5.15 -3.80
N ASP A 63 -3.31 5.14 -5.08
CA ASP A 63 -4.40 4.30 -5.55
C ASP A 63 -4.11 2.82 -5.31
N ARG A 64 -2.89 2.34 -5.63
CA ARG A 64 -2.46 0.94 -5.39
C ARG A 64 -2.52 0.55 -3.91
N ILE A 65 -2.06 1.44 -3.04
CA ILE A 65 -2.14 1.26 -1.58
C ILE A 65 -3.60 1.18 -1.16
N ILE A 66 -4.48 2.03 -1.70
CA ILE A 66 -5.93 1.98 -1.42
C ILE A 66 -6.52 0.64 -1.87
N GLU A 67 -6.16 0.12 -3.04
CA GLU A 67 -6.66 -1.18 -3.52
C GLU A 67 -6.21 -2.34 -2.64
N SER A 68 -5.02 -2.25 -2.03
CA SER A 68 -4.51 -3.29 -1.12
C SER A 68 -5.35 -3.46 0.16
N PHE A 69 -6.13 -2.44 0.54
CA PHE A 69 -7.11 -2.58 1.64
C PHE A 69 -8.32 -3.44 1.26
N PHE A 70 -8.47 -3.79 -0.01
CA PHE A 70 -9.63 -4.49 -0.57
C PHE A 70 -9.21 -5.79 -1.33
N PRO A 71 -8.68 -6.80 -0.62
CA PRO A 71 -8.15 -8.01 -1.25
C PRO A 71 -9.20 -8.80 -2.04
N ASP A 72 -10.46 -8.89 -1.59
CA ASP A 72 -11.47 -9.75 -2.24
C ASP A 72 -12.43 -8.99 -3.18
N GLY A 73 -12.03 -7.79 -3.64
CA GLY A 73 -12.96 -6.89 -4.35
C GLY A 73 -14.04 -6.30 -3.43
N SER A 74 -13.92 -6.52 -2.12
CA SER A 74 -14.71 -5.82 -1.11
C SER A 74 -14.64 -4.31 -1.37
N GLN A 75 -15.76 -3.61 -1.20
CA GLN A 75 -15.81 -2.15 -1.30
C GLN A 75 -15.68 -1.48 0.08
N GLN A 76 -15.45 -2.28 1.11
CA GLN A 76 -15.52 -1.87 2.51
C GLN A 76 -14.38 -2.51 3.30
N VAL A 77 -13.72 -1.70 4.13
CA VAL A 77 -12.69 -2.17 5.07
C VAL A 77 -13.10 -1.81 6.49
N ASP A 78 -13.09 -2.81 7.36
CA ASP A 78 -13.35 -2.68 8.78
C ASP A 78 -12.11 -2.20 9.54
N PHE A 79 -12.27 -1.87 10.82
CA PHE A 79 -11.14 -1.43 11.63
C PHE A 79 -10.02 -2.49 11.74
N PRO A 80 -10.30 -3.78 12.01
CA PRO A 80 -9.28 -4.83 12.00
C PRO A 80 -8.53 -4.95 10.66
N GLY A 81 -9.24 -4.94 9.53
CA GLY A 81 -8.63 -4.98 8.20
C GLY A 81 -7.75 -3.77 7.92
N PHE A 82 -8.18 -2.58 8.33
CA PHE A 82 -7.40 -1.35 8.22
C PHE A 82 -6.08 -1.45 9.01
N VAL A 83 -6.13 -1.93 10.25
CA VAL A 83 -4.92 -2.09 11.08
C VAL A 83 -4.02 -3.19 10.54
N ARG A 84 -4.57 -4.29 10.01
CA ARG A 84 -3.80 -5.40 9.43
C ARG A 84 -2.92 -4.94 8.27
N VAL A 85 -3.47 -4.12 7.36
CA VAL A 85 -2.67 -3.54 6.27
C VAL A 85 -1.59 -2.62 6.82
N LEU A 86 -1.93 -1.75 7.78
CA LEU A 86 -0.96 -0.86 8.43
C LEU A 86 0.13 -1.59 9.23
N ALA A 87 -0.13 -2.81 9.69
CA ALA A 87 0.84 -3.63 10.40
C ALA A 87 2.07 -3.95 9.53
N HIS A 88 1.89 -4.09 8.22
CA HIS A 88 2.99 -4.33 7.28
C HIS A 88 3.97 -3.15 7.23
N PHE A 89 3.50 -1.93 7.47
CA PHE A 89 4.33 -0.72 7.44
C PHE A 89 5.01 -0.41 8.78
N ARG A 90 4.78 -1.21 9.82
CA ARG A 90 5.47 -1.00 11.10
C ARG A 90 6.98 -1.17 10.92
N PRO A 91 7.82 -0.36 11.58
CA PRO A 91 9.25 -0.64 11.67
C PRO A 91 9.44 -2.05 12.27
N VAL A 92 10.49 -2.76 11.83
CA VAL A 92 10.88 -4.01 12.49
C VAL A 92 11.56 -3.60 13.80
N GLU A 93 11.03 -4.06 14.92
CA GLU A 93 11.67 -3.89 16.23
C GLU A 93 12.53 -5.14 16.50
N ASP A 94 13.66 -4.99 17.19
CA ASP A 94 14.61 -6.10 17.40
C ASP A 94 13.95 -7.31 18.10
N GLU A 95 12.94 -7.05 18.95
CA GLU A 95 12.11 -8.06 19.62
C GLU A 95 11.37 -9.01 18.64
N ASP A 96 11.02 -8.53 17.44
CA ASP A 96 10.36 -9.32 16.40
C ASP A 96 11.34 -10.28 15.70
N THR A 97 12.64 -9.97 15.72
CA THR A 97 13.72 -10.79 15.13
C THR A 97 14.31 -11.81 16.09
N GLU A 98 14.35 -11.49 17.39
CA GLU A 98 14.95 -12.37 18.41
C GLU A 98 14.02 -13.52 18.83
N THR A 99 12.70 -13.34 18.67
CA THR A 99 11.71 -14.34 19.12
C THR A 99 11.37 -15.36 18.02
N GLN A 100 12.36 -16.09 17.50
CA GLN A 100 12.12 -17.29 16.68
C GLN A 100 11.65 -18.48 17.55
N ASP A 101 10.54 -18.32 18.25
CA ASP A 101 9.80 -19.47 18.78
C ASP A 101 9.11 -20.18 17.60
N PRO A 102 9.36 -21.47 17.33
CA PRO A 102 8.74 -22.19 16.21
C PRO A 102 7.21 -22.35 16.34
N LYS A 103 6.62 -21.91 17.45
CA LYS A 103 5.17 -21.91 17.72
C LYS A 103 4.49 -20.55 17.55
N LYS A 104 5.24 -19.45 17.40
CA LYS A 104 4.65 -18.14 17.15
C LYS A 104 4.37 -17.96 15.65
N PRO A 105 3.18 -17.45 15.27
CA PRO A 105 2.92 -17.11 13.87
C PRO A 105 3.89 -16.01 13.43
N GLU A 106 4.37 -16.09 12.19
CA GLU A 106 5.25 -15.06 11.63
C GLU A 106 4.58 -13.68 11.70
N PRO A 107 5.27 -12.65 12.19
CA PRO A 107 4.67 -11.33 12.34
C PRO A 107 4.43 -10.67 10.98
N LEU A 108 3.37 -9.87 10.87
CA LEU A 108 2.98 -9.20 9.61
C LEU A 108 4.04 -8.20 9.10
N ASN A 109 4.90 -7.68 9.99
CA ASN A 109 6.00 -6.79 9.66
C ASN A 109 7.31 -7.52 9.30
N SER A 110 7.30 -8.87 9.21
CA SER A 110 8.47 -9.64 8.80
C SER A 110 8.96 -9.21 7.42
N ARG A 111 10.26 -9.38 7.15
CA ARG A 111 10.84 -9.07 5.84
C ARG A 111 10.07 -9.76 4.70
N ARG A 112 9.67 -11.02 4.91
CA ARG A 112 8.91 -11.81 3.94
C ARG A 112 7.53 -11.21 3.67
N ASN A 113 6.76 -10.88 4.71
CA ASN A 113 5.42 -10.32 4.57
C ASN A 113 5.44 -8.90 4.00
N LYS A 114 6.45 -8.09 4.35
CA LYS A 114 6.67 -6.77 3.72
C LYS A 114 6.99 -6.87 2.24
N LEU A 115 7.87 -7.81 1.86
CA LEU A 115 8.18 -8.04 0.45
C LEU A 115 6.98 -8.58 -0.31
N HIS A 116 6.21 -9.48 0.29
CA HIS A 116 4.99 -10.01 -0.31
C HIS A 116 3.94 -8.91 -0.50
N TYR A 117 3.76 -8.04 0.50
CA TYR A 117 2.87 -6.90 0.40
C TYR A 117 3.34 -5.90 -0.67
N ALA A 118 4.65 -5.59 -0.70
CA ALA A 118 5.22 -4.77 -1.76
C ALA A 118 4.92 -5.40 -3.12
N PHE A 119 5.22 -6.68 -3.31
CA PHE A 119 4.98 -7.43 -4.53
C PHE A 119 3.52 -7.31 -4.99
N GLN A 120 2.55 -7.47 -4.09
CA GLN A 120 1.13 -7.28 -4.37
C GLN A 120 0.74 -5.87 -4.82
N LEU A 121 1.55 -4.85 -4.49
CA LEU A 121 1.35 -3.50 -5.05
C LEU A 121 1.90 -3.38 -6.47
N TYR A 122 2.87 -4.21 -6.86
CA TYR A 122 3.45 -4.20 -8.21
C TYR A 122 2.63 -5.07 -9.18
N ASP A 123 2.25 -6.26 -8.74
CA ASP A 123 1.44 -7.26 -9.45
C ASP A 123 -0.03 -6.81 -9.49
N LEU A 124 -0.47 -6.33 -10.66
CA LEU A 124 -1.80 -5.76 -10.88
C LEU A 124 -2.82 -6.84 -11.24
N ASP A 125 -2.42 -7.86 -11.98
CA ASP A 125 -3.30 -8.96 -12.41
C ASP A 125 -3.37 -10.11 -11.40
N ARG A 126 -2.50 -10.07 -10.38
CA ARG A 126 -2.40 -11.04 -9.28
C ARG A 126 -2.03 -12.43 -9.78
N ASP A 127 -1.24 -12.51 -10.85
CA ASP A 127 -0.74 -13.77 -11.39
C ASP A 127 0.46 -14.35 -10.59
N GLY A 128 0.94 -13.61 -9.59
CA GLY A 128 2.07 -14.00 -8.75
C GLY A 128 3.42 -13.70 -9.39
N LYS A 129 3.46 -12.90 -10.47
CA LYS A 129 4.65 -12.43 -11.20
C LYS A 129 4.54 -10.92 -11.39
N ILE A 130 5.67 -10.28 -11.67
CA ILE A 130 5.69 -8.88 -12.11
C ILE A 130 6.14 -8.89 -13.56
N SER A 131 5.20 -8.64 -14.45
CA SER A 131 5.45 -8.53 -15.88
C SER A 131 6.27 -7.28 -16.21
N ARG A 132 6.91 -7.28 -17.38
CA ARG A 132 7.60 -6.09 -17.90
C ARG A 132 6.67 -4.88 -17.98
N HIS A 133 5.41 -5.11 -18.33
CA HIS A 133 4.42 -4.05 -18.47
C HIS A 133 4.11 -3.39 -17.12
N GLU A 134 3.87 -4.18 -16.08
CA GLU A 134 3.60 -3.68 -14.73
C GLU A 134 4.79 -2.93 -14.15
N MET A 135 6.00 -3.46 -14.34
CA MET A 135 7.22 -2.77 -13.93
C MET A 135 7.36 -1.40 -14.60
N LEU A 136 7.12 -1.32 -15.92
CA LEU A 136 7.19 -0.05 -16.66
C LEU A 136 6.11 0.94 -16.22
N GLN A 137 4.89 0.48 -15.95
CA GLN A 137 3.83 1.34 -15.43
C GLN A 137 4.24 1.97 -14.10
N ILE A 138 4.85 1.20 -13.19
CA ILE A 138 5.23 1.68 -11.87
C ILE A 138 6.40 2.64 -11.94
N ILE A 139 7.40 2.34 -12.76
CA ILE A 139 8.50 3.25 -13.03
C ILE A 139 7.96 4.56 -13.61
N GLY A 140 7.03 4.51 -14.57
CA GLY A 140 6.40 5.71 -15.14
C GLY A 140 5.56 6.50 -14.13
N VAL A 141 4.98 5.83 -13.14
CA VAL A 141 4.23 6.47 -12.04
C VAL A 141 5.18 7.15 -11.03
N LEU A 142 6.36 6.58 -10.77
CA LEU A 142 7.34 7.12 -9.80
C LEU A 142 8.28 8.18 -10.38
N VAL A 143 8.67 8.06 -11.64
CA VAL A 143 9.58 9.00 -12.34
C VAL A 143 8.79 10.16 -12.97
N GLY A 144 7.45 10.07 -12.96
CA GLY A 144 6.56 10.94 -13.75
C GLY A 144 6.37 10.37 -15.15
N LYS A 145 5.25 10.71 -15.81
CA LYS A 145 5.06 10.41 -17.23
C LYS A 145 6.37 10.79 -17.94
N TRP A 146 6.93 9.86 -18.71
CA TRP A 146 8.01 10.14 -19.65
C TRP A 146 7.43 11.03 -20.76
N GLU A 147 7.13 12.29 -20.42
CA GLU A 147 6.78 13.32 -21.36
C GLU A 147 8.12 13.79 -21.95
N TRP A 148 8.61 13.00 -22.91
CA TRP A 148 9.70 13.30 -23.84
C TRP A 148 11.07 13.63 -23.22
N VAL A 149 12.00 12.67 -23.29
CA VAL A 149 13.35 13.02 -23.79
C VAL A 149 13.32 12.82 -25.31
N GLU A 150 12.48 13.59 -26.00
CA GLU A 150 12.57 13.83 -27.44
C GLU A 150 12.74 15.32 -27.67
N LEU A 151 13.88 15.88 -27.25
CA LEU A 151 14.27 17.19 -27.73
C LEU A 151 15.73 17.37 -28.14
N GLU A 152 16.56 16.31 -28.25
CA GLU A 152 17.88 16.49 -28.92
C GLU A 152 18.39 15.37 -29.83
N CYS A 153 17.62 14.32 -30.14
CA CYS A 153 18.01 13.40 -31.22
C CYS A 153 16.82 13.16 -32.15
N GLY A 154 16.86 13.76 -33.34
CA GLY A 154 15.81 13.73 -34.35
C GLY A 154 15.42 12.31 -34.77
N PHE A 155 14.36 11.79 -34.16
CA PHE A 155 13.77 10.49 -34.46
C PHE A 155 12.34 10.72 -34.97
N VAL A 156 12.05 10.31 -36.21
CA VAL A 156 10.67 10.24 -36.72
C VAL A 156 10.38 8.77 -37.00
N GLY A 157 9.59 8.15 -36.13
CA GLY A 157 9.16 6.76 -36.29
C GLY A 157 7.63 6.66 -36.41
N SER A 158 7.14 6.28 -37.59
CA SER A 158 5.73 5.92 -37.80
C SER A 158 5.48 4.49 -37.33
N LEU A 159 4.47 4.32 -36.48
CA LEU A 159 3.99 3.01 -36.02
C LEU A 159 3.17 2.33 -37.14
N SER A 160 3.78 1.38 -37.84
CA SER A 160 3.03 0.30 -38.50
C SER A 160 3.77 -1.02 -38.36
N GLY A 161 3.12 -2.02 -37.77
CA GLY A 161 3.46 -3.44 -37.94
C GLY A 161 4.77 -3.93 -37.31
N GLU A 162 4.67 -4.35 -36.06
CA GLU A 162 5.37 -5.51 -35.46
C GLU A 162 6.90 -5.65 -35.39
N GLN A 163 7.76 -4.76 -35.88
CA GLN A 163 9.20 -4.85 -35.54
C GLN A 163 9.87 -3.50 -35.29
N LEU A 164 10.43 -3.32 -34.08
CA LEU A 164 11.40 -2.28 -33.76
C LEU A 164 12.76 -2.65 -34.36
N THR A 165 13.00 -2.28 -35.62
CA THR A 165 14.33 -2.40 -36.20
C THR A 165 15.14 -1.14 -35.86
N MET A 166 16.12 -1.27 -34.96
CA MET A 166 17.08 -0.21 -34.67
C MET A 166 18.19 -0.22 -35.73
N ARG A 167 18.32 0.87 -36.50
CA ARG A 167 19.54 1.16 -37.27
C ARG A 167 20.16 2.45 -36.76
N LEU A 168 21.42 2.36 -36.34
CA LEU A 168 22.28 3.51 -36.04
C LEU A 168 22.58 4.23 -37.35
N GLY A 169 21.98 5.40 -37.56
CA GLY A 169 22.43 6.36 -38.57
C GLY A 169 23.52 7.23 -37.96
N ILE A 170 24.78 6.95 -38.30
CA ILE A 170 25.88 7.89 -38.11
C ILE A 170 26.23 8.39 -39.51
N ASP A 171 25.79 9.60 -39.85
CA ASP A 171 26.24 10.41 -41.00
C ASP A 171 25.53 11.77 -40.85
N GLN A 172 26.15 12.95 -40.88
CA GLN A 172 27.53 13.45 -41.08
C GLN A 172 27.72 14.68 -40.18
#